data_AF-A0A6P4BSG9-F1
#
_entry.id   AF-A0A6P4BSG9-F1
#
_cell.length_a   1.000
_cell.length_b   1.000
_cell.length_c   1.000
_cell.angle_alpha   90.00
_cell.angle_beta   90.00
_cell.angle_gamma   90.00
#
_symmetry.space_group_name_H-M   'P 1'
#
loop_
_entity.id
_entity.type
_entity.pdbx_description
1 polymer ?
#
loop_
_entity_poly.entity_id
_entity_poly.type
_entity_poly.pdbx_seq_one_letter_code
_entity_poly.pdbx_strand_id
1 'polypeptide(L)'
;MELLSYTQLLNLWCLFRMGIDRKDVRIVCHFNIPKSMEGFYQESGRAGRDQLPCTSLLYYGVDDRKRMEFILRNSGSKKSQSSTSQEESSKKSMADFTQMVEYCEGSGCRRKRILESFGEKVTASLCEKTCDACRHPNLVARNLEDLTTAIALRQKGGSSRIFITRYYNL
;
A
#
# COMPACT_ATOMS: atom_id res chain seq x y z
N MET A 1 2.28 -3.52 40.18
CA MET A 1 1.61 -2.83 39.06
C MET A 1 2.68 -2.20 38.17
N GLU A 2 3.51 -3.01 37.54
CA GLU A 2 4.53 -2.56 36.57
C GLU A 2 4.65 -3.63 35.49
N LEU A 3 3.87 -3.46 34.42
CA LEU A 3 4.07 -4.15 33.14
C LEU A 3 3.82 -3.13 32.03
N LEU A 4 4.61 -2.05 32.03
CA LEU A 4 4.82 -1.25 30.83
C LEU A 4 5.67 -2.10 29.88
N SER A 5 4.97 -2.98 29.16
CA SER A 5 5.50 -3.77 28.06
C SER A 5 6.21 -2.83 27.06
N TYR A 6 7.52 -3.02 26.94
CA TYR A 6 8.38 -2.36 25.97
C TYR A 6 7.86 -2.61 24.55
N THR A 7 7.01 -1.73 24.02
CA THR A 7 6.72 -1.71 22.59
C THR A 7 7.94 -1.18 21.85
N GLN A 8 8.85 -2.07 21.44
CA GLN A 8 9.97 -1.72 20.58
C GLN A 8 9.43 -1.44 19.17
N LEU A 9 9.29 -0.16 18.82
CA LEU A 9 8.96 0.28 17.46
C LEU A 9 10.21 0.22 16.60
N LEU A 10 10.22 -0.70 15.63
CA LEU A 10 11.30 -0.83 14.67
C LEU A 10 10.88 -0.21 13.33
N ASN A 11 11.46 0.93 12.98
CA ASN A 11 11.28 1.53 11.65
C ASN A 11 12.14 0.75 10.62
N LEU A 12 11.48 -0.05 9.81
CA LEU A 12 12.13 -0.89 8.81
C LEU A 12 12.04 -0.22 7.42
N TRP A 13 13.15 0.32 6.94
CA TRP A 13 13.27 0.69 5.53
C TRP A 13 13.59 -0.57 4.71
N CYS A 14 13.16 -0.56 3.44
CA CYS A 14 13.14 -1.67 2.47
C CYS A 14 14.48 -2.46 2.28
N LEU A 15 15.58 -2.05 2.93
CA LEU A 15 16.88 -2.70 2.92
C LEU A 15 17.02 -3.89 3.91
N PHE A 16 16.08 -4.08 4.84
CA PHE A 16 16.10 -5.20 5.81
C PHE A 16 15.41 -6.46 5.31
N ARG A 17 15.77 -6.93 4.10
CA ARG A 17 15.28 -8.22 3.56
C ARG A 17 15.80 -9.42 4.36
N MET A 18 16.95 -9.31 5.03
CA MET A 18 17.60 -10.40 5.78
C MET A 18 17.82 -9.99 7.25
N GLY A 19 17.36 -10.80 8.21
CA GLY A 19 17.93 -10.77 9.58
C GLY A 19 17.02 -10.48 10.77
N ILE A 20 15.71 -10.24 10.61
CA ILE A 20 14.79 -10.15 11.76
C ILE A 20 13.82 -11.33 11.70
N ASP A 21 14.13 -12.35 12.51
CA ASP A 21 13.30 -13.52 12.79
C ASP A 21 12.79 -13.48 14.24
N ARG A 22 12.16 -12.35 14.61
CA ARG A 22 11.41 -12.29 15.85
C ARG A 22 10.05 -12.96 15.62
N LYS A 23 9.76 -13.99 16.40
CA LYS A 23 8.51 -14.75 16.26
C LYS A 23 7.30 -14.00 16.81
N ASP A 24 7.55 -13.08 17.73
CA ASP A 24 6.58 -12.36 18.56
C ASP A 24 6.16 -10.99 18.00
N VAL A 25 6.42 -10.72 16.72
CA VAL A 25 5.96 -9.47 16.08
C VAL A 25 4.43 -9.41 16.07
N ARG A 26 3.85 -8.43 16.74
CA ARG A 26 2.38 -8.26 16.84
C ARG A 26 1.78 -7.40 15.74
N ILE A 27 2.52 -6.40 15.28
CA ILE A 27 2.01 -5.42 14.32
C ILE A 27 3.08 -5.16 13.25
N VAL A 28 2.66 -5.19 11.98
CA VAL A 28 3.44 -4.67 10.85
C VAL A 28 2.64 -3.52 10.24
N CYS A 29 3.25 -2.34 10.11
CA CYS A 29 2.62 -1.15 9.56
C CYS A 29 3.34 -0.71 8.27
N HIS A 30 2.59 -0.58 7.18
CA HIS A 30 3.07 0.02 5.94
C HIS A 30 2.55 1.46 5.87
N PHE A 31 3.45 2.43 6.06
CA PHE A 31 3.11 3.86 5.96
C PHE A 31 3.07 4.37 4.51
N ASN A 32 3.66 3.62 3.59
CA ASN A 32 3.56 3.88 2.16
C ASN A 32 3.05 2.62 1.46
N ILE A 33 2.37 2.80 0.32
CA ILE A 33 1.91 1.68 -0.49
C ILE A 33 3.11 0.83 -0.98
N PRO A 34 3.10 -0.49 -0.78
CA PRO A 34 4.11 -1.39 -1.34
C PRO A 34 4.14 -1.35 -2.87
N LYS A 35 5.27 -1.76 -3.45
CA LYS A 35 5.44 -1.77 -4.92
C LYS A 35 4.70 -2.91 -5.62
N SER A 36 4.42 -3.99 -4.90
CA SER A 36 3.73 -5.16 -5.42
C SER A 36 3.01 -5.92 -4.31
N MET A 37 2.08 -6.79 -4.70
CA MET A 37 1.38 -7.69 -3.79
C MET A 37 2.32 -8.69 -3.12
N GLU A 38 3.34 -9.19 -3.82
CA GLU A 38 4.33 -10.11 -3.27
C GLU A 38 5.22 -9.43 -2.23
N GLY A 39 5.60 -8.17 -2.47
CA GLY A 39 6.33 -7.36 -1.51
C GLY A 39 5.51 -7.17 -0.23
N PHE A 40 4.26 -6.75 -0.38
CA PHE A 40 3.33 -6.63 0.73
C PHE A 40 3.15 -7.94 1.51
N TYR A 41 2.98 -9.07 0.80
CA TYR A 41 2.82 -10.38 1.43
C TYR A 41 4.06 -10.80 2.23
N GLN A 42 5.26 -10.61 1.68
CA GLN A 42 6.51 -10.92 2.38
C GLN A 42 6.75 -10.04 3.61
N GLU A 43 6.39 -8.76 3.53
CA GLU A 43 6.56 -7.79 4.61
C GLU A 43 5.54 -8.03 5.72
N SER A 44 4.25 -8.15 5.38
CA SER A 44 3.17 -8.44 6.33
C SER A 44 3.32 -9.80 7.01
N GLY A 45 3.81 -10.82 6.29
CA GLY A 45 4.08 -12.16 6.83
C GLY A 45 5.21 -12.26 7.87
N ARG A 46 5.81 -11.13 8.26
CA ARG A 46 6.72 -11.06 9.41
C ARG A 46 5.97 -11.04 10.75
N ALA A 47 4.69 -10.68 10.75
CA ALA A 47 3.86 -10.69 11.96
C ALA A 47 3.46 -12.13 12.35
N GLY A 48 3.38 -12.41 13.65
CA GLY A 48 2.70 -13.59 14.19
C GLY A 48 3.30 -14.95 13.84
N ARG A 49 4.64 -15.07 13.72
CA ARG A 49 5.27 -16.39 13.44
C ARG A 49 5.18 -17.37 14.63
N ASP A 50 4.81 -16.89 15.80
CA ASP A 50 4.42 -17.69 16.97
C ASP A 50 2.95 -18.16 16.95
N GLN A 51 2.22 -17.91 15.87
CA GLN A 51 0.80 -18.27 15.69
C GLN A 51 -0.16 -17.58 16.66
N LEU A 52 0.29 -16.52 17.35
CA LEU A 52 -0.58 -15.68 18.16
C LEU A 52 -1.22 -14.57 17.31
N PRO A 53 -2.36 -14.01 17.76
CA PRO A 53 -3.01 -12.91 17.06
C PRO A 53 -2.05 -11.76 16.74
N CYS A 54 -2.07 -11.33 15.50
CA CYS A 54 -1.26 -10.24 14.99
C CYS A 54 -2.05 -9.39 14.00
N THR A 55 -1.51 -8.24 13.60
CA THR A 55 -2.19 -7.31 12.69
C THR A 55 -1.21 -6.77 11.66
N SER A 56 -1.63 -6.79 10.40
CA SER A 56 -0.97 -6.04 9.32
C SER A 56 -1.82 -4.82 8.98
N LEU A 57 -1.21 -3.64 9.05
CA LEU A 57 -1.83 -2.36 8.74
C LEU A 57 -1.16 -1.77 7.50
N LEU A 58 -1.97 -1.20 6.61
CA LEU A 58 -1.51 -0.47 5.44
C LEU A 58 -2.22 0.88 5.39
N TYR A 59 -1.45 1.96 5.45
CA TYR A 59 -1.93 3.31 5.22
C TYR A 59 -1.91 3.57 3.72
N TYR A 60 -3.06 3.94 3.18
CA TYR A 60 -3.23 4.22 1.75
C TYR A 60 -3.62 5.68 1.54
N GLY A 61 -2.83 6.38 0.73
CA GLY A 61 -3.08 7.75 0.32
C GLY A 61 -2.89 7.91 -1.19
N VAL A 62 -3.73 8.76 -1.81
CA VAL A 62 -3.66 9.06 -3.25
C VAL A 62 -2.31 9.68 -3.64
N ASP A 63 -1.71 10.46 -2.74
CA ASP A 63 -0.42 11.11 -2.99
C ASP A 63 0.73 10.09 -2.95
N ASP A 64 0.67 9.11 -2.03
CA ASP A 64 1.62 7.99 -1.99
C ASP A 64 1.52 7.15 -3.26
N ARG A 65 0.29 6.87 -3.73
CA ARG A 65 0.06 6.21 -5.02
C ARG A 65 0.73 6.97 -6.15
N LYS A 66 0.43 8.26 -6.33
CA LYS A 66 1.02 9.09 -7.41
C LYS A 66 2.54 9.14 -7.32
N ARG A 67 3.08 9.28 -6.11
CA ARG A 67 4.53 9.29 -5.88
C ARG A 67 5.17 7.97 -6.30
N MET A 68 4.55 6.85 -5.96
CA MET A 68 5.06 5.53 -6.35
C MET A 68 4.94 5.29 -7.85
N GLU A 69 3.83 5.67 -8.48
CA GLU A 69 3.67 5.63 -9.96
C GLU A 69 4.78 6.42 -10.66
N PHE A 70 5.10 7.62 -10.16
CA PHE A 70 6.20 8.43 -10.68
C PHE A 70 7.56 7.74 -10.52
N ILE A 71 7.83 7.15 -9.36
CA ILE A 71 9.08 6.41 -9.09
C ILE A 71 9.21 5.22 -10.04
N LEU A 72 8.15 4.43 -10.22
CA LEU A 72 8.17 3.24 -11.08
C LEU A 72 8.37 3.62 -12.55
N ARG A 73 7.67 4.65 -13.05
CA ARG A 73 7.85 5.15 -14.43
C ARG A 73 9.26 5.68 -14.68
N ASN A 74 9.86 6.37 -13.72
CA ASN A 74 11.17 6.99 -13.87
C ASN A 74 12.36 6.08 -13.49
N SER A 75 12.08 4.90 -12.94
CA SER A 75 13.12 3.92 -12.63
C SER A 75 13.79 3.37 -13.89
N GLY A 76 13.09 3.38 -15.04
CA GLY A 76 13.61 2.97 -16.34
C GLY A 76 14.48 4.02 -17.05
N SER A 77 14.33 5.31 -16.74
CA SER A 77 14.98 6.40 -17.49
C SER A 77 16.40 6.77 -16.99
N LYS A 78 16.84 6.26 -15.84
CA LYS A 78 18.18 6.54 -15.27
C LYS A 78 19.27 5.53 -15.66
N LYS A 79 18.94 4.42 -16.32
CA LYS A 79 19.93 3.47 -16.84
C LYS A 79 20.02 3.61 -18.35
N SER A 80 20.86 4.53 -18.79
CA SER A 80 21.35 4.61 -20.17
C SER A 80 22.05 3.30 -20.53
N GLN A 81 21.33 2.32 -21.05
CA GLN A 81 21.73 1.41 -22.14
C GLN A 81 20.51 0.58 -22.53
N SER A 82 20.16 0.74 -23.81
CA SER A 82 19.10 0.08 -24.57
C SER A 82 19.10 -1.44 -24.41
N SER A 83 18.01 -2.00 -23.89
CA SER A 83 17.65 -3.40 -24.13
C SER A 83 16.15 -3.61 -23.97
N THR A 84 15.54 -4.39 -24.88
CA THR A 84 14.13 -4.81 -24.87
C THR A 84 13.67 -5.33 -23.49
N SER A 85 14.59 -5.91 -22.73
CA SER A 85 14.38 -6.42 -21.36
C SER A 85 14.08 -5.35 -20.30
N GLN A 86 14.48 -4.09 -20.50
CA GLN A 86 14.17 -2.99 -19.55
C GLN A 86 12.72 -2.53 -19.65
N GLU A 87 12.18 -2.47 -20.88
CA GLU A 87 10.79 -2.10 -21.09
C GLU A 87 9.83 -3.13 -20.50
N GLU A 88 10.12 -4.42 -20.68
CA GLU A 88 9.35 -5.51 -20.08
C GLU A 88 9.37 -5.47 -18.55
N SER A 89 10.53 -5.19 -17.95
CA SER A 89 10.66 -5.06 -16.49
C SER A 89 9.88 -3.87 -15.92
N SER A 90 9.89 -2.73 -16.62
CA SER A 90 9.11 -1.53 -16.23
C SER A 90 7.59 -1.78 -16.36
N LYS A 91 7.16 -2.41 -17.47
CA LYS A 91 5.76 -2.81 -17.69
C LYS A 91 5.28 -3.78 -16.60
N LYS A 92 6.09 -4.78 -16.26
CA LYS A 92 5.79 -5.71 -15.16
C LYS A 92 5.66 -4.97 -13.82
N SER A 93 6.62 -4.12 -13.48
CA SER A 93 6.59 -3.36 -12.20
C SER A 93 5.34 -2.48 -12.09
N MET A 94 4.90 -1.88 -13.20
CA MET A 94 3.65 -1.10 -13.24
C MET A 94 2.40 -1.98 -13.11
N ALA A 95 2.39 -3.18 -13.71
CA ALA A 95 1.29 -4.13 -13.58
C ALA A 95 1.15 -4.65 -12.13
N ASP A 96 2.28 -5.04 -11.53
CA ASP A 96 2.35 -5.49 -10.13
C ASP A 96 1.85 -4.40 -9.17
N PHE A 97 2.24 -3.14 -9.43
CA PHE A 97 1.77 -2.00 -8.65
C PHE A 97 0.27 -1.72 -8.86
N THR A 98 -0.23 -1.88 -10.08
CA THR A 98 -1.67 -1.73 -10.38
C THR A 98 -2.49 -2.70 -9.54
N GLN A 99 -2.06 -3.95 -9.43
CA GLN A 99 -2.72 -4.94 -8.57
C GLN A 99 -2.72 -4.53 -7.09
N MET A 100 -1.63 -3.93 -6.59
CA MET A 100 -1.55 -3.40 -5.22
C MET A 100 -2.50 -2.21 -5.01
N VAL A 101 -2.66 -1.34 -6.01
CA VAL A 101 -3.64 -0.25 -5.98
C VAL A 101 -5.06 -0.82 -5.92
N GLU A 102 -5.39 -1.79 -6.77
CA GLU A 102 -6.70 -2.42 -6.75
C GLU A 102 -6.99 -3.14 -5.43
N TYR A 103 -5.96 -3.72 -4.79
CA TYR A 103 -6.08 -4.27 -3.44
C TYR A 103 -6.53 -3.22 -2.42
N CYS A 104 -5.99 -2.00 -2.50
CA CYS A 104 -6.34 -0.90 -1.59
C CYS A 104 -7.71 -0.30 -1.89
N GLU A 105 -8.04 -0.13 -3.18
CA GLU A 105 -9.26 0.54 -3.65
C GLU A 105 -10.45 -0.42 -3.82
N GLY A 106 -10.28 -1.72 -3.53
CA GLY A 106 -11.34 -2.72 -3.59
C GLY A 106 -12.12 -2.89 -2.29
N SER A 107 -13.41 -3.21 -2.40
CA SER A 107 -14.30 -3.55 -1.28
C SER A 107 -14.27 -5.04 -0.89
N GLY A 108 -13.56 -5.87 -1.65
CA GLY A 108 -13.51 -7.32 -1.45
C GLY A 108 -12.63 -7.79 -0.30
N CYS A 109 -12.78 -9.07 0.07
CA CYS A 109 -11.98 -9.73 1.10
C CYS A 109 -10.47 -9.62 0.83
N ARG A 110 -9.70 -9.07 1.78
CA ARG A 110 -8.25 -8.86 1.64
C ARG A 110 -7.48 -10.17 1.46
N ARG A 111 -7.81 -11.20 2.24
CA ARG A 111 -7.14 -12.50 2.17
C ARG A 111 -7.35 -13.16 0.81
N LYS A 112 -8.58 -13.09 0.30
CA LYS A 112 -8.92 -13.58 -1.05
C LYS A 112 -8.08 -12.87 -2.11
N ARG A 113 -8.00 -11.53 -2.08
CA ARG A 113 -7.21 -10.76 -3.05
C ARG A 113 -5.72 -11.08 -3.02
N ILE A 114 -5.15 -11.31 -1.84
CA ILE A 114 -3.76 -11.74 -1.70
C ILE A 114 -3.57 -13.09 -2.39
N LEU A 115 -4.39 -14.09 -2.08
CA LEU A 115 -4.25 -15.43 -2.66
C LEU A 115 -4.50 -15.44 -4.18
N GLU A 116 -5.49 -14.68 -4.65
CA GLU A 116 -5.75 -14.50 -6.09
C GLU A 116 -4.57 -13.85 -6.83
N SER A 117 -3.80 -12.97 -6.17
CA SER A 117 -2.57 -12.41 -6.78
C SER A 117 -1.50 -13.44 -7.08
N PHE A 118 -1.48 -14.56 -6.35
CA PHE A 118 -0.60 -15.72 -6.60
C PHE A 118 -1.23 -16.77 -7.53
N GLY A 119 -2.38 -16.48 -8.14
CA GLY A 119 -3.09 -17.39 -9.03
C GLY A 119 -3.95 -18.44 -8.33
N GLU A 120 -4.13 -18.34 -7.00
CA GLU A 120 -5.00 -19.25 -6.27
C GLU A 120 -6.48 -18.88 -6.43
N LYS A 121 -7.34 -19.87 -6.64
CA LYS A 121 -8.79 -19.68 -6.71
C LYS A 121 -9.42 -19.99 -5.36
N VAL A 122 -9.77 -18.96 -4.60
CA VAL A 122 -10.31 -19.11 -3.24
C VAL A 122 -11.62 -18.36 -3.04
N THR A 123 -12.44 -18.86 -2.12
CA THR A 123 -13.68 -18.21 -1.69
C THR A 123 -13.42 -17.25 -0.53
N ALA A 124 -14.25 -16.22 -0.39
CA ALA A 124 -14.14 -15.26 0.71
C ALA A 124 -14.37 -15.90 2.09
N SER A 125 -15.04 -17.06 2.15
CA SER A 125 -15.31 -17.80 3.39
C SER A 125 -14.04 -18.21 4.14
N LEU A 126 -12.93 -18.46 3.44
CA LEU A 126 -11.61 -18.80 4.03
C LEU A 126 -11.07 -17.72 4.98
N CYS A 127 -11.56 -16.49 4.87
CA CYS A 127 -11.10 -15.39 5.72
C CYS A 127 -11.64 -15.47 7.15
N GLU A 128 -12.80 -16.08 7.38
CA GLU A 128 -13.40 -16.18 8.73
C GLU A 128 -13.52 -14.82 9.46
N LYS A 129 -13.82 -13.75 8.71
CA LYS A 129 -13.97 -12.36 9.23
C LYS A 129 -12.71 -11.77 9.89
N THR A 130 -11.53 -12.24 9.49
CA THR A 130 -10.24 -11.74 10.01
C THR A 130 -9.72 -10.46 9.34
N CYS A 131 -10.28 -10.04 8.20
CA CYS A 131 -9.94 -8.76 7.55
C CYS A 131 -11.02 -7.69 7.71
N ASP A 132 -10.63 -6.42 7.52
CA ASP A 132 -11.50 -5.24 7.57
C ASP A 132 -12.73 -5.38 6.67
N ALA A 133 -12.56 -5.78 5.41
CA ALA A 133 -13.64 -5.92 4.45
C ALA A 133 -14.67 -7.00 4.82
N CYS A 134 -14.23 -8.10 5.42
CA CYS A 134 -15.14 -9.16 5.88
C CYS A 134 -15.78 -8.85 7.23
N ARG A 135 -15.08 -8.11 8.11
CA ARG A 135 -15.55 -7.79 9.46
C ARG A 135 -16.47 -6.56 9.46
N HIS A 136 -16.17 -5.56 8.64
CA HIS A 136 -16.85 -4.25 8.61
C HIS A 136 -17.08 -3.76 7.16
N PRO A 137 -17.84 -4.50 6.32
CA PRO A 137 -18.02 -4.17 4.90
C PRO A 137 -18.60 -2.77 4.66
N ASN A 138 -19.56 -2.33 5.49
CA ASN A 138 -20.18 -1.01 5.37
C ASN A 138 -19.20 0.14 5.67
N LEU A 139 -18.28 -0.06 6.61
CA LEU A 139 -17.26 0.94 6.93
C LEU A 139 -16.25 1.05 5.78
N VAL A 140 -15.84 -0.09 5.21
CA VAL A 140 -14.95 -0.11 4.04
C VAL A 140 -15.61 0.56 2.84
N ALA A 141 -16.89 0.30 2.57
CA ALA A 141 -17.62 0.95 1.49
C ALA A 141 -17.64 2.48 1.63
N ARG A 142 -17.96 3.00 2.82
CA ARG A 142 -17.92 4.45 3.11
C ARG A 142 -16.52 5.04 2.90
N ASN A 143 -15.49 4.39 3.43
CA ASN A 143 -14.11 4.85 3.26
C ASN A 143 -13.69 4.91 1.78
N LEU A 144 -14.18 3.98 0.94
CA LEU A 144 -13.92 3.96 -0.51
C LEU A 144 -14.68 5.06 -1.26
N GLU A 145 -15.90 5.39 -0.82
CA GLU A 145 -16.67 6.53 -1.34
C GLU A 145 -15.96 7.87 -1.01
N ASP A 146 -15.48 8.02 0.22
CA ASP A 146 -14.71 9.19 0.66
C ASP A 146 -13.41 9.33 -0.14
N LEU A 147 -12.71 8.22 -0.35
CA LEU A 147 -11.50 8.17 -1.17
C LEU A 147 -11.78 8.60 -2.62
N THR A 148 -12.84 8.08 -3.24
CA THR A 148 -13.23 8.41 -4.61
C THR A 148 -13.59 9.89 -4.74
N THR A 149 -14.31 10.42 -3.76
CA THR A 149 -14.65 11.84 -3.67
C THR A 149 -13.38 12.71 -3.56
N ALA A 150 -12.44 12.32 -2.70
CA ALA A 150 -11.17 13.01 -2.55
C ALA A 150 -10.33 13.00 -3.84
N ILE A 151 -10.32 11.89 -4.59
CA ILE A 151 -9.65 11.79 -5.90
C ILE A 151 -10.30 12.77 -6.89
N ALA A 152 -11.62 12.78 -6.98
CA ALA A 152 -12.36 13.64 -7.91
C ALA A 152 -12.15 15.14 -7.62
N LEU A 153 -12.15 15.55 -6.35
CA LEU A 153 -11.87 16.93 -5.95
C LEU A 153 -10.45 17.37 -6.32
N ARG A 154 -9.45 16.49 -6.13
CA ARG A 154 -8.05 16.79 -6.47
C ARG A 154 -7.80 16.89 -7.97
N GLN A 155 -8.53 16.13 -8.79
CA GLN A 155 -8.47 16.27 -10.25
C GLN A 155 -9.02 17.63 -10.71
N LYS A 156 -10.03 18.17 -10.01
CA LYS A 156 -10.58 19.51 -10.27
C LYS A 156 -9.70 20.66 -9.74
N GLY A 157 -8.88 20.41 -8.73
CA GLY A 157 -7.98 21.40 -8.11
C GLY A 157 -6.75 21.80 -8.95
N GLY A 158 -6.66 21.35 -10.21
CA GLY A 158 -5.58 21.69 -11.13
C GLY A 158 -5.67 23.11 -11.71
N SER A 159 -5.68 24.14 -10.85
CA SER A 159 -5.15 25.50 -11.09
C SER A 159 -5.70 26.44 -10.01
N SER A 160 -5.16 26.38 -8.78
CA SER A 160 -5.25 27.55 -7.91
C SER A 160 -4.28 28.60 -8.48
N ARG A 161 -4.74 29.37 -9.48
CA ARG A 161 -4.04 30.61 -9.87
C ARG A 161 -4.15 31.55 -8.67
N ILE A 162 -3.09 31.62 -7.86
CA ILE A 162 -2.95 32.70 -6.91
C ILE A 162 -2.66 33.94 -7.76
N PHE A 163 -3.68 34.75 -8.01
CA PHE A 163 -3.49 36.08 -8.58
C PHE A 163 -2.98 36.99 -7.46
N ILE A 164 -1.66 37.15 -7.39
CA ILE A 164 -1.04 38.18 -6.54
C ILE A 164 -1.07 39.48 -7.34
N THR A 165 -2.05 40.34 -7.08
CA THR A 165 -2.08 41.70 -7.63
C THR A 165 -1.31 42.62 -6.68
N ARG A 166 -0.17 43.18 -7.16
CA ARG A 166 0.51 44.30 -6.49
C ARG A 166 -0.13 45.60 -7.00
N TYR A 167 -0.78 46.35 -6.12
CA TYR A 167 -1.09 47.74 -6.40
C TYR A 167 0.12 48.58 -6.01
N TYR A 168 0.74 49.23 -6.99
CA TYR A 168 1.65 50.34 -6.71
C TYR A 168 0.77 51.59 -6.59
N ASN A 169 0.70 52.16 -5.38
CA ASN A 169 0.28 53.55 -5.26
C ASN A 169 1.44 54.42 -5.72
N LEU A 170 1.17 55.33 -6.66
CA LEU A 170 2.05 56.44 -7.02
C LEU A 170 2.31 57.34 -5.81
#